data_AF-A0AA88GBY7-F1
#
_entry.id   AF-A0AA88GBY7-F1
#
_cell.length_a   1.000
_cell.length_b   1.000
_cell.length_c   1.000
_cell.angle_alpha   90.00
_cell.angle_beta   90.00
_cell.angle_gamma   90.00
#
_symmetry.space_group_name_H-M   'P 1'
#
loop_
_entity.id
_entity.type
_entity.pdbx_description
1 polymer ?
#
loop_
_entity_poly.entity_id
_entity_poly.type
_entity_poly.pdbx_seq_one_letter_code
_entity_poly.pdbx_strand_id
1 'polypeptide(L)'
;MSSVQHELLSIRSNYSLIVLFLCSFLLLFVNSSVAFTKSQLATIESTNSYFGCNGTVVSELRSIWKSSMKSYLIQQQVTQRLLLNNDTYALYDTQLYLANLVGMIRRCGNMHNDLLHDVASVLLPTFSKLEIDPRDNYPRWICRGEPYVQQAVKTSWQHVARWSLTSWNATIATRLPLTYLNVTDGSSKYFFSDKELWVITTVSELAGIYQRDPNLFASFATPQEHSNIESFFKGLLALLNARISIQSVKIASYGNMQAEAGDLDRGFDRLYADNRYAGYWKHETFPPVTCLANGTKIVNVPPSSVPIVDTSGWDISHARRLVQTFDALFYNFEAVKSIFHTPSSLIPVSRWRDAFSNALIGRIWNQDAQFPRFVNYWDGTPGWYRVDYSNGVTSCNPGLSPYALSSSIPTGGFGVWKSVNDTIQTLLRRIYYLNKSKASSAETSYLSAMSLLNFNTLNGLMFLPSLVGVNNCSHAGVSLPECNLATCLEYAPNELSPSCSNHGYCMGGNSCQCLKGFTGSRCELAAQPSSAAPVVSKNEESMKSRNATVSVNGAEHGCKRLELPYILGLIFVVLILINVLC
;
A
#
# COMPACT_ATOMS: atom_id res chain seq x y z
N MET A 1 -52.60 34.10 -48.14
CA MET A 1 -52.13 33.68 -46.79
C MET A 1 -52.18 32.17 -46.58
N SER A 2 -53.20 31.45 -47.04
CA SER A 2 -53.34 29.98 -46.88
C SER A 2 -52.12 29.14 -47.27
N SER A 3 -51.45 29.44 -48.39
CA SER A 3 -50.27 28.69 -48.88
C SER A 3 -49.15 28.56 -47.83
N VAL A 4 -48.84 29.64 -47.11
CA VAL A 4 -47.70 29.72 -46.18
C VAL A 4 -47.93 28.88 -44.92
N GLN A 5 -49.19 28.69 -44.50
CA GLN A 5 -49.50 27.82 -43.37
C GLN A 5 -49.25 26.34 -43.69
N HIS A 6 -49.41 25.92 -44.96
CA HIS A 6 -49.19 24.53 -45.35
C HIS A 6 -47.71 24.13 -45.33
N GLU A 7 -46.80 25.01 -45.79
CA GLU A 7 -45.35 24.77 -45.69
C GLU A 7 -44.87 24.75 -44.23
N LEU A 8 -45.32 25.70 -43.39
CA LEU A 8 -44.91 25.76 -41.99
C LEU A 8 -45.36 24.54 -41.16
N LEU A 9 -46.50 23.93 -41.52
CA LEU A 9 -46.95 22.66 -40.93
C LEU A 9 -46.10 21.47 -41.39
N SER A 10 -45.76 21.40 -42.69
CA SER A 10 -44.87 20.37 -43.25
C SER A 10 -43.49 20.39 -42.58
N ILE A 11 -42.90 21.58 -42.45
CA ILE A 11 -41.59 21.79 -41.81
C ILE A 11 -41.62 21.29 -40.36
N ARG A 12 -42.65 21.64 -39.57
CA ARG A 12 -42.77 21.19 -38.17
C ARG A 12 -42.85 19.67 -38.04
N SER A 13 -43.57 18.98 -38.93
CA SER A 13 -43.64 17.52 -38.95
C SER A 13 -42.27 16.86 -39.11
N ASN A 14 -41.46 17.37 -40.06
CA ASN A 14 -40.14 16.82 -40.36
C ASN A 14 -39.15 17.04 -39.20
N TYR A 15 -39.16 18.20 -38.54
CA TYR A 15 -38.32 18.44 -37.37
C TYR A 15 -38.65 17.50 -36.20
N SER A 16 -39.94 17.23 -35.92
CA SER A 16 -40.34 16.29 -34.87
C SER A 16 -39.85 14.86 -35.14
N LEU A 17 -39.92 14.41 -36.40
CA LEU A 17 -39.39 13.10 -36.81
C LEU A 17 -37.86 13.01 -36.65
N ILE A 18 -37.12 14.04 -37.06
CA ILE A 18 -35.65 14.08 -36.93
C ILE A 18 -35.22 14.03 -35.46
N VAL A 19 -35.87 14.80 -34.58
CA VAL A 19 -35.58 14.80 -33.13
C VAL A 19 -35.88 13.44 -32.50
N LEU A 20 -37.03 12.82 -32.83
CA LEU A 20 -37.37 11.48 -32.33
C LEU A 20 -36.37 10.41 -32.81
N PHE A 21 -35.91 10.49 -34.07
CA PHE A 21 -34.93 9.57 -34.61
C PHE A 21 -33.56 9.73 -33.93
N LEU A 22 -33.10 10.97 -33.73
CA LEU A 22 -31.85 11.26 -33.03
C LEU A 22 -31.88 10.81 -31.56
N CYS A 23 -32.97 11.08 -30.82
CA CYS A 23 -33.14 10.60 -29.45
C CYS A 23 -33.18 9.06 -29.37
N SER A 24 -33.86 8.40 -30.31
CA SER A 24 -33.91 6.94 -30.38
C SER A 24 -32.54 6.33 -30.68
N PHE A 25 -31.78 6.93 -31.60
CA PHE A 25 -30.43 6.50 -31.92
C PHE A 25 -29.46 6.70 -30.75
N LEU A 26 -29.56 7.83 -30.03
CA LEU A 26 -28.78 8.08 -28.80
C LEU A 26 -29.10 7.05 -27.72
N LEU A 27 -30.38 6.76 -27.47
CA LEU A 27 -30.82 5.76 -26.50
C LEU A 27 -30.34 4.35 -26.86
N LEU A 28 -30.34 3.98 -28.14
CA LEU A 28 -29.77 2.70 -28.60
C LEU A 28 -28.25 2.66 -28.41
N PHE A 29 -27.52 3.74 -28.71
CA PHE A 29 -26.06 3.80 -28.53
C PHE A 29 -25.64 3.75 -27.06
N VAL A 30 -26.34 4.46 -26.18
CA VAL A 30 -26.07 4.43 -24.73
C VAL A 30 -26.39 3.06 -24.14
N ASN A 31 -27.56 2.49 -24.44
CA ASN A 31 -27.93 1.18 -23.89
C ASN A 31 -27.04 0.04 -24.41
N SER A 32 -26.66 0.05 -25.69
CA SER A 32 -25.75 -0.97 -26.24
C SER A 32 -24.33 -0.86 -25.65
N SER A 33 -23.82 0.35 -25.42
CA SER A 33 -22.51 0.56 -24.77
C SER A 33 -22.49 0.05 -23.32
N VAL A 34 -23.58 0.24 -22.57
CA VAL A 34 -23.72 -0.25 -21.19
C VAL A 34 -23.97 -1.77 -21.13
N ALA A 35 -24.65 -2.35 -22.11
CA ALA A 35 -24.85 -3.80 -22.20
C ALA A 35 -23.56 -4.55 -22.59
N PHE A 36 -22.81 -4.03 -23.56
CA PHE A 36 -21.58 -4.65 -24.07
C PHE A 36 -20.50 -4.76 -23.00
N THR A 37 -20.32 -3.71 -22.19
CA THR A 37 -19.35 -3.67 -21.10
C THR A 37 -19.66 -4.68 -20.00
N LYS A 38 -20.93 -4.79 -19.56
CA LYS A 38 -21.34 -5.83 -18.60
C LYS A 38 -21.18 -7.25 -19.15
N SER A 39 -21.53 -7.48 -20.42
CA SER A 39 -21.45 -8.82 -21.02
C SER A 39 -20.01 -9.35 -21.12
N GLN A 40 -19.00 -8.51 -21.34
CA GLN A 40 -17.61 -8.95 -21.38
C GLN A 40 -16.97 -9.13 -20.00
N LEU A 41 -17.40 -8.36 -18.98
CA LEU A 41 -16.96 -8.58 -17.59
C LEU A 41 -17.48 -9.91 -17.03
N ALA A 42 -18.76 -10.23 -17.24
CA ALA A 42 -19.38 -11.44 -16.69
C ALA A 42 -18.67 -12.74 -17.13
N THR A 43 -18.20 -12.82 -18.38
CA THR A 43 -17.45 -13.99 -18.90
C THR A 43 -16.07 -14.15 -18.25
N ILE A 44 -15.54 -13.12 -17.58
CA ILE A 44 -14.29 -13.18 -16.82
C ILE A 44 -14.54 -13.70 -15.39
N GLU A 45 -15.76 -13.65 -14.86
CA GLU A 45 -16.05 -14.07 -13.47
C GLU A 45 -16.05 -15.59 -13.29
N SER A 46 -16.30 -16.38 -14.35
CA SER A 46 -16.14 -17.84 -14.30
C SER A 46 -14.68 -18.31 -14.17
N THR A 47 -13.70 -17.39 -14.18
CA THR A 47 -12.26 -17.68 -14.11
C THR A 47 -11.69 -17.77 -12.69
N ASN A 48 -12.50 -18.03 -11.65
CA ASN A 48 -12.01 -18.21 -10.28
C ASN A 48 -10.94 -19.32 -10.15
N SER A 49 -10.96 -20.34 -11.02
CA SER A 49 -9.91 -21.35 -11.12
C SER A 49 -8.56 -20.78 -11.63
N TYR A 50 -8.57 -19.74 -12.45
CA TYR A 50 -7.38 -19.19 -13.12
C TYR A 50 -6.49 -18.35 -12.19
N PHE A 51 -7.13 -17.58 -11.30
CA PHE A 51 -6.49 -16.72 -10.29
C PHE A 51 -6.54 -17.32 -8.86
N GLY A 52 -7.09 -18.52 -8.70
CA GLY A 52 -7.01 -19.27 -7.45
C GLY A 52 -5.58 -19.74 -7.13
N CYS A 53 -5.35 -20.21 -5.91
CA CYS A 53 -4.02 -20.66 -5.47
C CYS A 53 -3.47 -21.87 -6.27
N ASN A 54 -4.36 -22.71 -6.81
CA ASN A 54 -3.97 -23.80 -7.72
C ASN A 54 -4.20 -23.44 -9.21
N GLY A 55 -4.26 -22.14 -9.52
CA GLY A 55 -4.60 -21.61 -10.84
C GLY A 55 -3.42 -21.37 -11.76
N THR A 56 -3.74 -21.12 -13.04
CA THR A 56 -2.76 -20.91 -14.12
C THR A 56 -1.73 -19.82 -13.79
N VAL A 57 -2.15 -18.72 -13.15
CA VAL A 57 -1.22 -17.63 -12.77
C VAL A 57 -0.15 -18.10 -11.78
N VAL A 58 -0.46 -19.05 -10.90
CA VAL A 58 0.52 -19.65 -9.96
C VAL A 58 1.48 -20.58 -10.69
N SER A 59 1.01 -21.35 -11.69
CA SER A 59 1.88 -22.15 -12.55
C SER A 59 2.84 -21.27 -13.38
N GLU A 60 2.36 -20.14 -13.91
CA GLU A 60 3.20 -19.17 -14.62
C GLU A 60 4.25 -18.54 -13.71
N LEU A 61 3.84 -18.05 -12.53
CA LEU A 61 4.72 -17.51 -11.51
C LEU A 61 5.80 -18.51 -11.06
N ARG A 62 5.43 -19.79 -10.86
CA ARG A 62 6.38 -20.87 -10.54
C ARG A 62 7.35 -21.16 -11.69
N SER A 63 6.92 -21.03 -12.94
CA SER A 63 7.79 -21.15 -14.12
C SER A 63 8.80 -19.99 -14.18
N ILE A 64 8.34 -18.75 -14.01
CA ILE A 64 9.18 -17.54 -13.97
C ILE A 64 10.20 -17.63 -12.82
N TRP A 65 9.75 -18.07 -11.64
CA TRP A 65 10.61 -18.29 -10.47
C TRP A 65 11.75 -19.27 -10.75
N LYS A 66 11.41 -20.48 -11.23
CA LYS A 66 12.39 -21.56 -11.46
C LYS A 66 13.32 -21.30 -12.65
N SER A 67 12.83 -20.64 -13.70
CA SER A 67 13.59 -20.41 -14.94
C SER A 67 14.59 -19.26 -14.86
N SER A 68 14.29 -18.20 -14.10
CA SER A 68 15.04 -16.94 -14.20
C SER A 68 15.12 -16.14 -12.91
N MET A 69 14.05 -16.04 -12.11
CA MET A 69 14.07 -15.11 -10.97
C MET A 69 14.88 -15.64 -9.77
N LYS A 70 14.82 -16.94 -9.47
CA LYS A 70 15.61 -17.53 -8.37
C LYS A 70 17.12 -17.34 -8.61
N SER A 71 17.59 -17.63 -9.82
CA SER A 71 18.99 -17.44 -10.22
C SER A 71 19.38 -15.97 -10.28
N TYR A 72 18.52 -15.09 -10.80
CA TYR A 72 18.76 -13.64 -10.79
C TYR A 72 18.94 -13.08 -9.37
N LEU A 73 18.05 -13.42 -8.43
CA LEU A 73 18.14 -12.92 -7.06
C LEU A 73 19.41 -13.44 -6.37
N ILE A 74 19.74 -14.73 -6.51
CA ILE A 74 20.97 -15.30 -5.95
C ILE A 74 22.20 -14.62 -6.56
N GLN A 75 22.30 -14.53 -7.89
CA GLN A 75 23.53 -14.09 -8.56
C GLN A 75 23.71 -12.57 -8.52
N GLN A 76 22.67 -11.80 -8.85
CA GLN A 76 22.76 -10.36 -9.04
C GLN A 76 22.53 -9.58 -7.74
N GLN A 77 21.46 -9.91 -7.00
CA GLN A 77 21.11 -9.18 -5.79
C GLN A 77 21.95 -9.63 -4.59
N VAL A 78 21.98 -10.94 -4.32
CA VAL A 78 22.75 -11.49 -3.20
C VAL A 78 24.24 -11.50 -3.55
N THR A 79 24.72 -12.37 -4.43
CA THR A 79 26.17 -12.54 -4.66
C THR A 79 26.86 -11.28 -5.17
N GLN A 80 26.45 -10.73 -6.33
CA GLN A 80 27.19 -9.63 -6.95
C GLN A 80 27.05 -8.32 -6.18
N ARG A 81 25.81 -7.88 -5.88
CA ARG A 81 25.59 -6.60 -5.20
C ARG A 81 25.90 -6.69 -3.70
N LEU A 82 25.23 -7.56 -2.94
CA LEU A 82 25.44 -7.62 -1.49
C LEU A 82 26.77 -8.27 -1.09
N LEU A 83 27.08 -9.49 -1.53
CA LEU A 83 28.24 -10.24 -1.00
C LEU A 83 29.58 -9.71 -1.51
N LEU A 84 29.66 -9.31 -2.79
CA LEU A 84 30.90 -8.85 -3.43
C LEU A 84 31.06 -7.32 -3.40
N ASN A 85 30.05 -6.57 -3.83
CA ASN A 85 30.13 -5.10 -3.89
C ASN A 85 29.76 -4.39 -2.57
N ASN A 86 29.27 -5.12 -1.56
CA ASN A 86 28.71 -4.59 -0.31
C ASN A 86 27.54 -3.59 -0.50
N ASP A 87 26.84 -3.67 -1.62
CA ASP A 87 25.67 -2.85 -1.93
C ASP A 87 24.44 -3.37 -1.15
N THR A 88 24.24 -2.81 0.04
CA THR A 88 23.09 -3.09 0.89
C THR A 88 21.74 -2.68 0.28
N TYR A 89 21.70 -1.85 -0.77
CA TYR A 89 20.45 -1.49 -1.46
C TYR A 89 19.83 -2.72 -2.15
N ALA A 90 20.64 -3.74 -2.50
CA ALA A 90 20.13 -5.00 -3.00
C ALA A 90 19.17 -5.72 -2.03
N LEU A 91 19.24 -5.46 -0.72
CA LEU A 91 18.28 -5.98 0.27
C LEU A 91 16.90 -5.34 0.15
N TYR A 92 16.86 -4.03 -0.09
CA TYR A 92 15.66 -3.24 -0.31
C TYR A 92 15.00 -3.59 -1.66
N ASP A 93 15.81 -3.78 -2.70
CA ASP A 93 15.32 -4.28 -3.99
C ASP A 93 14.80 -5.72 -3.87
N THR A 94 15.53 -6.60 -3.17
CA THR A 94 15.10 -8.00 -2.92
C THR A 94 13.81 -8.06 -2.11
N GLN A 95 13.63 -7.16 -1.13
CA GLN A 95 12.37 -7.00 -0.41
C GLN A 95 11.22 -6.68 -1.37
N LEU A 96 11.41 -5.63 -2.16
CA LEU A 96 10.45 -5.13 -3.12
C LEU A 96 10.03 -6.21 -4.12
N TYR A 97 10.98 -7.03 -4.60
CA TYR A 97 10.71 -8.12 -5.53
C TYR A 97 9.96 -9.32 -4.91
N LEU A 98 10.11 -9.56 -3.61
CA LEU A 98 9.57 -10.75 -2.92
C LEU A 98 8.31 -10.48 -2.08
N ALA A 99 8.04 -9.25 -1.67
CA ALA A 99 6.94 -8.93 -0.75
C ALA A 99 5.58 -9.49 -1.20
N ASN A 100 5.22 -9.28 -2.47
CA ASN A 100 3.94 -9.75 -3.00
C ASN A 100 3.89 -11.28 -3.14
N LEU A 101 5.04 -11.92 -3.44
CA LEU A 101 5.16 -13.38 -3.51
C LEU A 101 4.91 -14.02 -2.14
N VAL A 102 5.54 -13.50 -1.09
CA VAL A 102 5.34 -14.04 0.27
C VAL A 102 3.92 -13.71 0.78
N GLY A 103 3.38 -12.53 0.48
CA GLY A 103 1.98 -12.20 0.77
C GLY A 103 0.98 -13.12 0.05
N MET A 104 1.27 -13.55 -1.18
CA MET A 104 0.47 -14.57 -1.87
C MET A 104 0.53 -15.92 -1.17
N ILE A 105 1.73 -16.35 -0.72
CA ILE A 105 1.85 -17.62 0.01
C ILE A 105 1.06 -17.53 1.33
N ARG A 106 1.09 -16.40 2.06
CA ARG A 106 0.24 -16.16 3.24
C ARG A 106 -1.26 -16.35 2.94
N ARG A 107 -1.77 -15.76 1.85
CA ARG A 107 -3.18 -15.91 1.43
C ARG A 107 -3.55 -17.31 0.93
N CYS A 108 -2.58 -18.05 0.40
CA CYS A 108 -2.77 -19.43 -0.06
C CYS A 108 -2.45 -20.50 1.00
N GLY A 109 -1.93 -20.09 2.17
CA GLY A 109 -1.49 -20.97 3.24
C GLY A 109 -0.50 -22.04 2.77
N ASN A 110 -0.61 -23.22 3.37
CA ASN A 110 0.32 -24.33 3.20
C ASN A 110 0.46 -24.89 1.78
N MET A 111 -0.38 -24.47 0.82
CA MET A 111 -0.33 -24.95 -0.57
C MET A 111 1.02 -24.68 -1.28
N HIS A 112 1.81 -23.72 -0.80
CA HIS A 112 3.03 -23.25 -1.47
C HIS A 112 4.25 -23.17 -0.56
N ASN A 113 4.31 -23.99 0.50
CA ASN A 113 5.45 -24.00 1.43
C ASN A 113 6.76 -24.42 0.73
N ASP A 114 6.70 -25.19 -0.37
CA ASP A 114 7.87 -25.47 -1.22
C ASP A 114 8.49 -24.17 -1.78
N LEU A 115 7.65 -23.25 -2.26
CA LEU A 115 8.05 -21.95 -2.80
C LEU A 115 8.52 -21.00 -1.67
N LEU A 116 7.94 -21.13 -0.48
CA LEU A 116 8.35 -20.39 0.73
C LEU A 116 9.77 -20.78 1.18
N HIS A 117 10.06 -22.08 1.25
CA HIS A 117 11.41 -22.60 1.49
C HIS A 117 12.38 -22.19 0.38
N ASP A 118 11.92 -22.17 -0.88
CA ASP A 118 12.72 -21.72 -2.02
C ASP A 118 13.11 -20.24 -1.89
N VAL A 119 12.19 -19.36 -1.47
CA VAL A 119 12.48 -17.95 -1.18
C VAL A 119 13.42 -17.81 0.03
N ALA A 120 13.19 -18.55 1.12
CA ALA A 120 14.09 -18.56 2.27
C ALA A 120 15.52 -18.99 1.86
N SER A 121 15.67 -19.97 0.95
CA SER A 121 16.96 -20.44 0.43
C SER A 121 17.73 -19.36 -0.36
N VAL A 122 17.02 -18.45 -1.03
CA VAL A 122 17.63 -17.29 -1.72
C VAL A 122 18.17 -16.27 -0.71
N LEU A 123 17.47 -16.08 0.41
CA LEU A 123 17.86 -15.11 1.45
C LEU A 123 18.92 -15.65 2.41
N LEU A 124 19.01 -16.97 2.61
CA LEU A 124 19.93 -17.58 3.58
C LEU A 124 21.41 -17.14 3.44
N PRO A 125 22.02 -16.99 2.23
CA PRO A 125 23.40 -16.52 2.12
C PRO A 125 23.61 -15.08 2.59
N THR A 126 22.58 -14.23 2.62
CA THR A 126 22.67 -12.87 3.16
C THR A 126 23.02 -12.89 4.66
N PHE A 127 22.51 -13.90 5.39
CA PHE A 127 22.82 -14.14 6.80
C PHE A 127 24.22 -14.72 7.04
N SER A 128 25.03 -14.96 6.00
CA SER A 128 26.44 -15.31 6.18
C SER A 128 27.35 -14.09 6.29
N LYS A 129 26.93 -12.92 5.78
CA LYS A 129 27.80 -11.76 5.54
C LYS A 129 28.05 -10.87 6.76
N LEU A 130 27.93 -11.45 7.94
CA LEU A 130 27.57 -10.76 9.17
C LEU A 130 28.77 -10.61 10.13
N GLU A 131 29.06 -9.41 10.66
CA GLU A 131 30.23 -9.07 11.51
C GLU A 131 29.89 -8.02 12.63
N ILE A 132 30.10 -8.33 13.93
CA ILE A 132 29.63 -7.54 15.13
C ILE A 132 30.08 -6.07 15.12
N ASP A 133 29.23 -5.14 15.58
CA ASP A 133 29.64 -3.75 15.79
C ASP A 133 30.20 -3.48 17.20
N PRO A 134 31.45 -2.98 17.34
CA PRO A 134 32.10 -2.79 18.62
C PRO A 134 31.62 -1.56 19.42
N ARG A 135 30.76 -0.70 18.85
CA ARG A 135 30.34 0.55 19.51
C ARG A 135 29.15 0.40 20.44
N ASP A 136 28.19 -0.44 20.04
CA ASP A 136 26.94 -0.68 20.76
C ASP A 136 26.80 -2.13 21.22
N ASN A 137 27.76 -3.01 20.87
CA ASN A 137 27.79 -4.45 21.16
C ASN A 137 26.54 -5.21 20.69
N TYR A 138 25.74 -4.61 19.81
CA TYR A 138 24.64 -5.31 19.14
C TYR A 138 25.18 -6.07 17.94
N PRO A 139 24.68 -7.30 17.68
CA PRO A 139 24.74 -7.82 16.34
C PRO A 139 23.94 -6.88 15.44
N ARG A 140 24.58 -6.48 14.37
CA ARG A 140 23.94 -6.06 13.13
C ARG A 140 23.93 -7.33 12.28
N TRP A 141 24.64 -7.31 11.16
CA TRP A 141 25.91 -8.04 11.05
C TRP A 141 26.57 -8.23 12.48
N ILE A 142 26.80 -9.35 13.19
CA ILE A 142 26.94 -10.82 12.97
C ILE A 142 25.66 -11.68 13.14
N CYS A 143 25.69 -12.91 12.61
CA CYS A 143 25.56 -14.13 13.44
C CYS A 143 25.96 -15.42 12.72
N ARG A 144 26.08 -16.51 13.50
CA ARG A 144 26.57 -17.83 13.06
C ARG A 144 25.64 -18.94 13.54
N GLY A 145 25.19 -19.80 12.63
CA GLY A 145 24.73 -21.17 12.96
C GLY A 145 23.42 -21.37 13.74
N GLU A 146 22.82 -20.34 14.35
CA GLU A 146 21.47 -20.44 14.93
C GLU A 146 20.42 -20.77 13.84
N PRO A 147 19.31 -21.45 14.18
CA PRO A 147 18.22 -21.71 13.25
C PRO A 147 17.71 -20.41 12.60
N TYR A 148 17.52 -20.45 11.28
CA TYR A 148 17.17 -19.28 10.44
C TYR A 148 16.07 -18.39 11.05
N VAL A 149 15.01 -19.01 11.57
CA VAL A 149 13.90 -18.35 12.25
C VAL A 149 14.39 -17.54 13.46
N GLN A 150 15.05 -18.20 14.42
CA GLN A 150 15.50 -17.58 15.66
C GLN A 150 16.45 -16.41 15.39
N GLN A 151 17.43 -16.60 14.50
CA GLN A 151 18.40 -15.56 14.19
C GLN A 151 17.73 -14.33 13.55
N ALA A 152 16.76 -14.53 12.67
CA ALA A 152 16.08 -13.42 12.02
C ALA A 152 15.15 -12.65 12.96
N VAL A 153 14.40 -13.33 13.85
CA VAL A 153 13.60 -12.66 14.89
C VAL A 153 14.52 -11.84 15.81
N LYS A 154 15.64 -12.43 16.25
CA LYS A 154 16.69 -11.80 17.08
C LYS A 154 17.26 -10.53 16.46
N THR A 155 17.78 -10.61 15.24
CA THR A 155 18.30 -9.44 14.49
C THR A 155 17.23 -8.35 14.32
N SER A 156 15.99 -8.74 14.03
CA SER A 156 14.88 -7.81 13.82
C SER A 156 14.50 -7.08 15.11
N TRP A 157 14.31 -7.82 16.20
CA TRP A 157 14.01 -7.29 17.53
C TRP A 157 15.10 -6.31 17.99
N GLN A 158 16.36 -6.72 17.92
CA GLN A 158 17.50 -5.90 18.35
C GLN A 158 17.66 -4.62 17.53
N HIS A 159 17.27 -4.63 16.24
CA HIS A 159 17.24 -3.42 15.44
C HIS A 159 16.11 -2.46 15.80
N VAL A 160 14.89 -2.95 16.07
CA VAL A 160 13.80 -2.09 16.58
C VAL A 160 14.13 -1.56 17.98
N ALA A 161 14.59 -2.43 18.87
CA ALA A 161 15.05 -2.09 20.22
C ALA A 161 16.03 -0.91 20.17
N ARG A 162 17.10 -1.02 19.38
CA ARG A 162 18.09 0.05 19.19
C ARG A 162 17.49 1.36 18.64
N TRP A 163 16.50 1.31 17.74
CA TRP A 163 15.84 2.53 17.25
C TRP A 163 14.95 3.20 18.32
N SER A 164 14.36 2.42 19.24
CA SER A 164 13.48 2.92 20.30
C SER A 164 14.17 3.70 21.42
N LEU A 165 15.51 3.66 21.51
CA LEU A 165 16.26 4.01 22.73
C LEU A 165 16.22 5.48 23.20
N THR A 166 15.83 6.45 22.36
CA THR A 166 15.33 7.81 22.77
C THR A 166 15.19 8.77 21.59
N SER A 167 16.21 8.89 20.75
CA SER A 167 16.32 9.98 19.74
C SER A 167 15.19 9.97 18.71
N TRP A 168 14.66 8.78 18.39
CA TRP A 168 13.48 8.64 17.53
C TRP A 168 12.19 9.09 18.22
N ASN A 169 12.01 8.86 19.52
CA ASN A 169 10.84 9.34 20.26
C ASN A 169 10.83 10.88 20.32
N ALA A 170 12.00 11.52 20.47
CA ALA A 170 12.13 12.98 20.36
C ALA A 170 11.84 13.49 18.93
N THR A 171 12.27 12.75 17.91
CA THR A 171 12.00 13.08 16.48
C THR A 171 10.51 12.94 16.14
N ILE A 172 9.83 11.94 16.70
CA ILE A 172 8.38 11.75 16.59
C ILE A 172 7.65 12.89 17.31
N ALA A 173 8.00 13.17 18.57
CA ALA A 173 7.35 14.19 19.39
C ALA A 173 7.46 15.61 18.78
N THR A 174 8.57 15.93 18.11
CA THR A 174 8.74 17.21 17.39
C THR A 174 8.00 17.28 16.05
N ARG A 175 7.75 16.14 15.39
CA ARG A 175 7.05 16.09 14.09
C ARG A 175 5.54 15.85 14.17
N LEU A 176 5.06 15.24 15.25
CA LEU A 176 3.65 14.93 15.52
C LEU A 176 2.73 16.17 15.50
N PRO A 177 3.05 17.31 16.15
CA PRO A 177 2.18 18.50 16.12
C PRO A 177 2.33 19.34 14.84
N LEU A 178 3.21 18.96 13.91
CA LEU A 178 3.43 19.73 12.68
C LEU A 178 2.35 19.41 11.65
N THR A 179 1.90 20.47 10.97
CA THR A 179 1.04 20.41 9.78
C THR A 179 1.88 20.75 8.53
N TYR A 180 1.31 20.56 7.33
CA TYR A 180 1.97 20.96 6.09
C TYR A 180 2.34 22.45 6.07
N LEU A 181 1.57 23.32 6.75
CA LEU A 181 1.85 24.76 6.88
C LEU A 181 3.18 25.06 7.61
N ASN A 182 3.69 24.12 8.42
CA ASN A 182 4.99 24.25 9.07
C ASN A 182 6.17 23.93 8.13
N VAL A 183 5.91 23.36 6.96
CA VAL A 183 6.91 23.16 5.91
C VAL A 183 7.06 24.47 5.13
N THR A 184 8.15 25.20 5.40
CA THR A 184 8.49 26.48 4.77
C THR A 184 9.70 26.40 3.83
N ASP A 185 10.32 25.23 3.73
CA ASP A 185 11.48 24.93 2.89
C ASP A 185 11.29 23.57 2.18
N GLY A 186 12.15 23.26 1.21
CA GLY A 186 12.15 21.96 0.53
C GLY A 186 12.82 20.84 1.33
N SER A 187 12.74 20.86 2.68
CA SER A 187 13.47 19.91 3.53
C SER A 187 12.62 18.70 3.93
N SER A 188 13.12 17.51 3.63
CA SER A 188 12.51 16.23 4.00
C SER A 188 12.53 15.92 5.51
N LYS A 189 13.10 16.80 6.35
CA LYS A 189 13.13 16.66 7.81
C LYS A 189 11.76 16.55 8.48
N TYR A 190 10.69 16.94 7.78
CA TYR A 190 9.31 16.88 8.28
C TYR A 190 8.55 15.62 7.84
N PHE A 191 8.96 15.00 6.72
CA PHE A 191 8.18 14.01 5.97
C PHE A 191 8.07 12.70 6.74
N PHE A 192 6.88 12.09 6.79
CA PHE A 192 6.76 10.66 7.00
C PHE A 192 7.45 9.92 5.84
N SER A 193 8.29 8.93 6.13
CA SER A 193 9.11 8.26 5.10
C SER A 193 8.88 6.75 5.03
N ASP A 194 9.42 6.13 3.97
CA ASP A 194 9.67 4.69 3.86
C ASP A 194 10.13 4.04 5.17
N LYS A 195 10.98 4.74 5.93
CA LYS A 195 11.64 4.17 7.10
C LYS A 195 10.68 4.01 8.28
N GLU A 196 9.74 4.93 8.49
CA GLU A 196 8.70 4.79 9.50
C GLU A 196 7.69 3.69 9.11
N LEU A 197 7.23 3.65 7.85
CA LEU A 197 6.36 2.57 7.36
C LEU A 197 6.99 1.20 7.61
N TRP A 198 8.25 1.00 7.22
CA TRP A 198 8.91 -0.29 7.40
C TRP A 198 9.14 -0.64 8.87
N VAL A 199 9.40 0.31 9.77
CA VAL A 199 9.46 0.00 11.22
C VAL A 199 8.09 -0.44 11.75
N ILE A 200 7.00 0.26 11.40
CA ILE A 200 5.63 -0.15 11.78
C ILE A 200 5.35 -1.57 11.28
N THR A 201 5.71 -1.85 10.03
CA THR A 201 5.54 -3.16 9.39
C THR A 201 6.35 -4.26 10.12
N THR A 202 7.63 -3.99 10.42
CA THR A 202 8.53 -4.90 11.17
C THR A 202 7.98 -5.23 12.56
N VAL A 203 7.51 -4.22 13.31
CA VAL A 203 6.97 -4.43 14.66
C VAL A 203 5.64 -5.20 14.62
N SER A 204 4.82 -4.98 13.59
CA SER A 204 3.55 -5.69 13.42
C SER A 204 3.75 -7.19 13.17
N GLU A 205 4.67 -7.57 12.28
CA GLU A 205 4.99 -9.00 12.07
C GLU A 205 5.70 -9.62 13.29
N LEU A 206 6.57 -8.87 13.99
CA LEU A 206 7.18 -9.32 15.25
C LEU A 206 6.14 -9.61 16.34
N ALA A 207 5.09 -8.79 16.47
CA ALA A 207 4.00 -9.04 17.41
C ALA A 207 3.30 -10.38 17.12
N GLY A 208 2.99 -10.66 15.86
CA GLY A 208 2.36 -11.91 15.45
C GLY A 208 3.24 -13.14 15.70
N ILE A 209 4.55 -13.03 15.51
CA ILE A 209 5.49 -14.12 15.81
C ILE A 209 5.59 -14.32 17.33
N TYR A 210 5.66 -13.24 18.13
CA TYR A 210 5.67 -13.32 19.60
C TYR A 210 4.39 -13.96 20.15
N GLN A 211 3.24 -13.66 19.55
CA GLN A 211 1.96 -14.26 19.96
C GLN A 211 1.88 -15.77 19.67
N ARG A 212 2.60 -16.28 18.64
CA ARG A 212 2.61 -17.72 18.30
C ARG A 212 3.70 -18.50 19.02
N ASP A 213 4.93 -17.98 19.06
CA ASP A 213 6.04 -18.61 19.79
C ASP A 213 6.89 -17.57 20.55
N PRO A 214 6.53 -17.26 21.81
CA PRO A 214 7.33 -16.37 22.66
C PRO A 214 8.69 -16.98 23.06
N ASN A 215 8.90 -18.30 22.91
CA ASN A 215 10.18 -18.95 23.25
C ASN A 215 11.29 -18.51 22.29
N LEU A 216 10.95 -18.14 21.04
CA LEU A 216 11.89 -17.54 20.09
C LEU A 216 12.56 -16.27 20.65
N PHE A 217 11.87 -15.54 21.53
CA PHE A 217 12.33 -14.27 22.09
C PHE A 217 13.03 -14.41 23.45
N ALA A 218 12.73 -15.48 24.20
CA ALA A 218 13.11 -15.64 25.60
C ALA A 218 14.62 -15.60 25.88
N SER A 219 15.48 -15.83 24.88
CA SER A 219 16.94 -15.81 25.00
C SER A 219 17.60 -14.44 24.72
N PHE A 220 16.85 -13.42 24.28
CA PHE A 220 17.42 -12.10 23.96
C PHE A 220 16.51 -10.90 24.24
N ALA A 221 15.19 -11.07 24.29
CA ALA A 221 14.26 -9.94 24.42
C ALA A 221 14.10 -9.51 25.88
N THR A 222 14.69 -8.37 26.25
CA THR A 222 14.56 -7.86 27.62
C THR A 222 13.24 -7.11 27.85
N PRO A 223 12.69 -7.10 29.08
CA PRO A 223 11.50 -6.31 29.41
C PRO A 223 11.66 -4.80 29.14
N GLN A 224 12.88 -4.27 29.28
CA GLN A 224 13.16 -2.86 29.00
C GLN A 224 13.11 -2.56 27.49
N GLU A 225 13.69 -3.41 26.64
CA GLU A 225 13.55 -3.26 25.19
C GLU A 225 12.09 -3.38 24.76
N HIS A 226 11.34 -4.34 25.32
CA HIS A 226 9.91 -4.49 25.04
C HIS A 226 9.14 -3.20 25.37
N SER A 227 9.35 -2.63 26.56
CA SER A 227 8.74 -1.36 26.96
C SER A 227 9.15 -0.18 26.08
N ASN A 228 10.40 -0.14 25.60
CA ASN A 228 10.88 0.91 24.71
C ASN A 228 10.27 0.78 23.31
N ILE A 229 10.23 -0.44 22.76
CA ILE A 229 9.61 -0.77 21.47
C ILE A 229 8.13 -0.41 21.47
N GLU A 230 7.40 -0.78 22.52
CA GLU A 230 5.99 -0.41 22.69
C GLU A 230 5.77 1.10 22.60
N SER A 231 6.51 1.88 23.39
CA SER A 231 6.40 3.34 23.43
C SER A 231 6.74 3.99 22.08
N PHE A 232 7.82 3.53 21.45
CA PHE A 232 8.26 3.97 20.12
C PHE A 232 7.25 3.65 19.02
N PHE A 233 6.70 2.43 19.01
CA PHE A 233 5.71 1.98 18.04
C PHE A 233 4.37 2.73 18.17
N LYS A 234 3.89 2.95 19.41
CA LYS A 234 2.72 3.82 19.68
C LYS A 234 2.96 5.24 19.16
N GLY A 235 4.16 5.78 19.34
CA GLY A 235 4.55 7.08 18.78
C GLY A 235 4.52 7.10 17.24
N LEU A 236 5.02 6.05 16.58
CA LEU A 236 4.98 5.92 15.12
C LEU A 236 3.55 5.81 14.57
N LEU A 237 2.68 5.05 15.22
CA LEU A 237 1.27 4.96 14.83
C LEU A 237 0.51 6.27 15.05
N ALA A 238 0.76 6.98 16.16
CA ALA A 238 0.20 8.31 16.39
C ALA A 238 0.64 9.30 15.30
N LEU A 239 1.92 9.25 14.89
CA LEU A 239 2.44 10.06 13.80
C LEU A 239 1.83 9.68 12.43
N LEU A 240 1.68 8.39 12.13
CA LEU A 240 1.03 7.92 10.91
C LEU A 240 -0.43 8.41 10.84
N ASN A 241 -1.19 8.25 11.93
CA ASN A 241 -2.57 8.70 12.01
C ASN A 241 -2.70 10.23 11.87
N ALA A 242 -1.76 11.00 12.46
CA ALA A 242 -1.69 12.45 12.30
C ALA A 242 -1.22 12.93 10.90
N ARG A 243 -0.75 12.01 10.05
CA ARG A 243 -0.29 12.28 8.68
C ARG A 243 -1.22 11.76 7.59
N ILE A 244 -2.13 10.84 7.93
CA ILE A 244 -3.19 10.39 7.04
C ILE A 244 -4.31 11.45 7.01
N SER A 245 -4.46 12.10 5.85
CA SER A 245 -5.61 12.94 5.53
C SER A 245 -6.73 12.08 4.93
N ILE A 246 -7.95 12.25 5.45
CA ILE A 246 -9.16 11.63 4.90
C ILE A 246 -10.03 12.71 4.25
N GLN A 247 -10.56 12.44 3.06
CA GLN A 247 -11.38 13.39 2.29
C GLN A 247 -12.51 12.68 1.53
N SER A 248 -13.57 13.40 1.13
CA SER A 248 -14.56 12.83 0.20
C SER A 248 -13.97 12.68 -1.22
N VAL A 249 -14.40 11.64 -1.93
CA VAL A 249 -14.24 11.45 -3.36
C VAL A 249 -15.53 10.88 -3.96
N LYS A 250 -15.83 11.19 -5.22
CA LYS A 250 -16.92 10.52 -5.96
C LYS A 250 -16.34 9.42 -6.82
N ILE A 251 -16.83 8.19 -6.68
CA ILE A 251 -16.34 7.04 -7.46
C ILE A 251 -17.31 6.74 -8.60
N ALA A 252 -16.87 6.96 -9.85
CA ALA A 252 -17.70 6.80 -11.04
C ALA A 252 -18.17 5.34 -11.24
N SER A 253 -17.31 4.35 -10.95
CA SER A 253 -17.68 2.92 -11.00
C SER A 253 -18.75 2.52 -9.98
N TYR A 254 -18.97 3.32 -8.94
CA TYR A 254 -20.04 3.18 -7.95
C TYR A 254 -21.16 4.22 -8.15
N GLY A 255 -21.44 4.60 -9.40
CA GLY A 255 -22.55 5.51 -9.73
C GLY A 255 -22.36 6.94 -9.22
N ASN A 256 -21.11 7.37 -8.98
CA ASN A 256 -20.73 8.61 -8.30
C ASN A 256 -21.07 8.67 -6.80
N MET A 257 -21.21 7.52 -6.14
CA MET A 257 -21.26 7.44 -4.68
C MET A 257 -20.08 8.17 -4.04
N GLN A 258 -20.35 8.88 -2.95
CA GLN A 258 -19.30 9.49 -2.13
C GLN A 258 -18.65 8.42 -1.25
N ALA A 259 -17.32 8.39 -1.25
CA ALA A 259 -16.50 7.52 -0.42
C ALA A 259 -15.39 8.33 0.26
N GLU A 260 -14.81 7.79 1.33
CA GLU A 260 -13.58 8.33 1.91
C GLU A 260 -12.38 7.99 1.03
N ALA A 261 -11.48 8.95 0.83
CA ALA A 261 -10.21 8.83 0.14
C ALA A 261 -9.07 9.23 1.08
N GLY A 262 -8.11 8.32 1.25
CA GLY A 262 -6.95 8.47 2.14
C GLY A 262 -5.70 8.95 1.39
N ASP A 263 -4.92 9.80 2.04
CA ASP A 263 -3.73 10.46 1.49
C ASP A 263 -2.67 10.65 2.59
N LEU A 264 -1.40 10.40 2.30
CA LEU A 264 -0.30 10.44 3.29
C LEU A 264 0.62 11.63 3.05
N ASP A 265 0.94 12.36 4.13
CA ASP A 265 1.77 13.58 4.11
C ASP A 265 1.26 14.62 3.09
N ARG A 266 -0.06 14.71 2.90
CA ARG A 266 -0.73 15.64 1.99
C ARG A 266 -0.22 17.08 2.20
N GLY A 267 0.43 17.62 1.17
CA GLY A 267 0.99 18.97 1.16
C GLY A 267 2.33 19.16 1.89
N PHE A 268 2.87 18.16 2.59
CA PHE A 268 4.21 18.26 3.18
C PHE A 268 5.29 18.34 2.09
N ASP A 269 5.13 17.55 1.02
CA ASP A 269 6.12 17.44 -0.06
C ASP A 269 5.95 18.54 -1.14
N ARG A 270 4.99 19.48 -0.98
CA ARG A 270 4.67 20.53 -1.98
C ARG A 270 5.85 21.47 -2.32
N LEU A 271 6.80 21.61 -1.41
CA LEU A 271 8.02 22.41 -1.59
C LEU A 271 9.25 21.55 -1.96
N TYR A 272 9.09 20.23 -2.06
CA TYR A 272 10.18 19.31 -2.39
C TYR A 272 10.53 19.37 -3.88
N ALA A 273 11.82 19.24 -4.19
CA ALA A 273 12.33 19.42 -5.55
C ALA A 273 11.73 18.41 -6.55
N ASP A 274 11.58 17.15 -6.14
CA ASP A 274 11.00 16.06 -6.94
C ASP A 274 9.58 16.38 -7.42
N ASN A 275 8.83 17.15 -6.61
CA ASN A 275 7.42 17.49 -6.79
C ASN A 275 7.22 18.85 -7.48
N ARG A 276 8.31 19.55 -7.85
CA ARG A 276 8.27 20.92 -8.41
C ARG A 276 7.44 21.06 -9.69
N TYR A 277 7.19 19.96 -10.39
CA TYR A 277 6.41 19.90 -11.63
C TYR A 277 5.10 19.08 -11.52
N ALA A 278 4.64 18.82 -10.28
CA ALA A 278 3.25 18.48 -10.02
C ALA A 278 2.32 19.54 -10.65
N GLY A 279 1.18 19.13 -11.21
CA GLY A 279 0.26 20.02 -11.91
C GLY A 279 0.69 20.45 -13.33
N TYR A 280 1.96 20.31 -13.72
CA TYR A 280 2.38 20.50 -15.11
C TYR A 280 2.11 19.22 -15.92
N TRP A 281 0.91 19.13 -16.53
CA TRP A 281 0.46 17.91 -17.25
C TRP A 281 -0.01 18.16 -18.69
N LYS A 282 -0.32 19.40 -19.09
CA LYS A 282 -0.92 19.74 -20.40
C LYS A 282 -0.08 19.31 -21.62
N HIS A 283 1.18 18.97 -21.40
CA HIS A 283 2.06 18.39 -22.41
C HIS A 283 2.71 17.11 -21.83
N GLU A 284 1.99 15.99 -21.86
CA GLU A 284 2.49 14.68 -21.39
C GLU A 284 3.80 14.25 -22.09
N THR A 285 4.05 14.75 -23.30
CA THR A 285 5.21 14.44 -24.15
C THR A 285 6.30 15.51 -24.21
N PHE A 286 6.10 16.69 -23.62
CA PHE A 286 7.09 17.79 -23.64
C PHE A 286 7.71 17.98 -22.24
N PRO A 287 8.93 17.43 -22.01
CA PRO A 287 9.55 17.48 -20.70
C PRO A 287 9.89 18.92 -20.30
N PRO A 288 9.80 19.29 -19.02
CA PRO A 288 10.26 20.60 -18.56
C PRO A 288 11.77 20.82 -18.74
N VAL A 289 12.54 19.74 -18.84
CA VAL A 289 13.99 19.72 -19.05
C VAL A 289 14.33 18.75 -20.19
N THR A 290 15.05 19.23 -21.21
CA THR A 290 15.66 18.37 -22.23
C THR A 290 17.12 18.14 -21.92
N CYS A 291 17.58 16.89 -22.00
CA CYS A 291 18.97 16.50 -21.81
C CYS A 291 19.60 16.15 -23.16
N LEU A 292 20.65 16.89 -23.55
CA LEU A 292 21.43 16.59 -24.75
C LEU A 292 22.43 15.47 -24.49
N ALA A 293 22.88 14.80 -25.56
CA ALA A 293 23.80 13.65 -25.48
C ALA A 293 25.18 13.98 -24.87
N ASN A 294 25.58 15.25 -24.83
CA ASN A 294 26.78 15.73 -24.16
C ASN A 294 26.55 16.10 -22.67
N GLY A 295 25.40 15.73 -22.09
CA GLY A 295 25.00 16.07 -20.72
C GLY A 295 24.44 17.48 -20.55
N THR A 296 24.43 18.33 -21.60
CA THR A 296 23.90 19.70 -21.49
C THR A 296 22.39 19.68 -21.22
N LYS A 297 22.01 20.43 -20.19
CA LYS A 297 20.64 20.61 -19.73
C LYS A 297 20.00 21.85 -20.37
N ILE A 298 18.88 21.69 -21.05
CA ILE A 298 18.01 22.77 -21.52
C ILE A 298 16.79 22.81 -20.60
N VAL A 299 16.52 23.96 -19.97
CA VAL A 299 15.28 24.19 -19.21
C VAL A 299 14.23 24.74 -20.15
N ASN A 300 13.28 23.90 -20.57
CA ASN A 300 12.18 24.29 -21.46
C ASN A 300 11.08 25.04 -20.69
N VAL A 301 10.86 24.68 -19.42
CA VAL A 301 9.87 25.30 -18.53
C VAL A 301 10.56 25.65 -17.20
N PRO A 302 10.79 26.96 -16.91
CA PRO A 302 11.45 27.39 -15.68
C PRO A 302 10.68 26.90 -14.43
N PRO A 303 11.36 26.37 -13.38
CA PRO A 303 10.71 25.92 -12.16
C PRO A 303 9.76 26.94 -11.53
N SER A 304 10.07 28.24 -11.62
CA SER A 304 9.25 29.34 -11.08
C SER A 304 7.95 29.60 -11.84
N SER A 305 7.79 29.07 -13.06
CA SER A 305 6.58 29.28 -13.89
C SER A 305 5.46 28.28 -13.62
N VAL A 306 5.73 27.19 -12.90
CA VAL A 306 4.74 26.17 -12.53
C VAL A 306 4.13 26.53 -11.16
N PRO A 307 2.80 26.59 -11.00
CA PRO A 307 2.18 26.76 -9.68
C PRO A 307 2.61 25.66 -8.70
N ILE A 308 2.76 26.00 -7.41
CA ILE A 308 2.86 24.98 -6.36
C ILE A 308 1.51 24.27 -6.25
N VAL A 309 1.51 22.95 -6.20
CA VAL A 309 0.32 22.15 -5.87
C VAL A 309 0.34 21.94 -4.36
N ASP A 310 -0.45 22.74 -3.64
CA ASP A 310 -0.40 22.77 -2.17
C ASP A 310 -0.76 21.44 -1.48
N THR A 311 -1.31 20.49 -2.23
CA THR A 311 -1.74 19.18 -1.77
C THR A 311 -0.74 18.06 -2.02
N SER A 312 0.34 18.29 -2.77
CA SER A 312 1.29 17.22 -3.11
C SER A 312 1.98 16.67 -1.85
N GLY A 313 1.73 15.38 -1.59
CA GLY A 313 2.49 14.52 -0.70
C GLY A 313 3.17 13.42 -1.50
N TRP A 314 3.03 12.18 -1.04
CA TRP A 314 3.67 11.00 -1.60
C TRP A 314 3.33 10.72 -3.07
N ASP A 315 4.30 10.19 -3.81
CA ASP A 315 4.08 9.58 -5.13
C ASP A 315 3.71 8.09 -5.04
N ILE A 316 3.08 7.56 -6.09
CA ILE A 316 2.57 6.18 -6.12
C ILE A 316 3.69 5.11 -6.05
N SER A 317 4.94 5.48 -6.36
CA SER A 317 6.09 4.58 -6.30
C SER A 317 6.69 4.46 -4.89
N HIS A 318 6.45 5.42 -4.00
CA HIS A 318 6.66 5.29 -2.56
C HIS A 318 5.43 4.64 -1.89
N ALA A 319 4.22 5.11 -2.24
CA ALA A 319 2.96 4.70 -1.60
C ALA A 319 2.63 3.20 -1.67
N ARG A 320 3.19 2.43 -2.62
CA ARG A 320 3.10 0.95 -2.62
C ARG A 320 3.42 0.29 -1.28
N ARG A 321 4.30 0.90 -0.47
CA ARG A 321 4.70 0.42 0.88
C ARG A 321 3.53 0.35 1.86
N LEU A 322 2.49 1.15 1.64
CA LEU A 322 1.26 1.13 2.42
C LEU A 322 0.53 -0.21 2.31
N VAL A 323 0.64 -0.91 1.17
CA VAL A 323 0.06 -2.25 1.01
C VAL A 323 0.67 -3.19 2.04
N GLN A 324 2.00 -3.24 2.12
CA GLN A 324 2.71 -4.11 3.06
C GLN A 324 2.51 -3.67 4.52
N THR A 325 2.50 -2.36 4.81
CA THR A 325 2.27 -1.85 6.17
C THR A 325 0.85 -2.10 6.67
N PHE A 326 -0.17 -1.84 5.85
CA PHE A 326 -1.56 -2.06 6.23
C PHE A 326 -1.89 -3.55 6.31
N ASP A 327 -1.38 -4.39 5.40
CA ASP A 327 -1.54 -5.84 5.52
C ASP A 327 -0.87 -6.37 6.79
N ALA A 328 0.36 -5.97 7.11
CA ALA A 328 1.05 -6.41 8.32
C ALA A 328 0.32 -5.98 9.61
N LEU A 329 -0.24 -4.77 9.65
CA LEU A 329 -1.08 -4.29 10.76
C LEU A 329 -2.41 -5.06 10.83
N PHE A 330 -3.05 -5.35 9.70
CA PHE A 330 -4.34 -6.03 9.62
C PHE A 330 -4.24 -7.52 10.00
N TYR A 331 -3.26 -8.25 9.46
CA TYR A 331 -3.05 -9.68 9.77
C TYR A 331 -2.59 -9.93 11.20
N ASN A 332 -1.91 -8.97 11.84
CA ASN A 332 -1.39 -9.09 13.20
C ASN A 332 -2.14 -8.18 14.21
N PHE A 333 -3.32 -7.64 13.85
CA PHE A 333 -4.04 -6.63 14.64
C PHE A 333 -4.20 -7.01 16.13
N GLU A 334 -4.72 -8.21 16.41
CA GLU A 334 -4.86 -8.70 17.79
C GLU A 334 -3.53 -8.93 18.50
N ALA A 335 -2.48 -9.35 17.79
CA ALA A 335 -1.15 -9.49 18.35
C ALA A 335 -0.52 -8.14 18.71
N VAL A 336 -0.69 -7.13 17.85
CA VAL A 336 -0.20 -5.76 18.11
C VAL A 336 -0.95 -5.12 19.28
N LYS A 337 -2.24 -5.40 19.42
CA LYS A 337 -3.04 -5.02 20.59
C LYS A 337 -2.56 -5.74 21.87
N SER A 338 -2.38 -7.07 21.82
CA SER A 338 -2.08 -7.87 23.02
C SER A 338 -0.63 -7.77 23.49
N ILE A 339 0.34 -7.74 22.58
CA ILE A 339 1.77 -7.73 22.91
C ILE A 339 2.23 -6.32 23.28
N PHE A 340 1.95 -5.32 22.43
CA PHE A 340 2.39 -3.94 22.66
C PHE A 340 1.30 -3.04 23.29
N HIS A 341 0.28 -3.62 23.91
CA HIS A 341 -0.81 -2.90 24.59
C HIS A 341 -1.40 -1.75 23.75
N THR A 342 -1.52 -1.93 22.42
CA THR A 342 -1.84 -0.83 21.49
C THR A 342 -3.35 -0.65 21.38
N PRO A 343 -3.91 0.55 21.61
CA PRO A 343 -5.35 0.78 21.48
C PRO A 343 -5.77 0.76 20.00
N SER A 344 -6.93 0.16 19.70
CA SER A 344 -7.48 0.07 18.33
C SER A 344 -7.62 1.44 17.64
N SER A 345 -7.82 2.52 18.40
CA SER A 345 -7.91 3.89 17.88
C SER A 345 -6.61 4.42 17.24
N LEU A 346 -5.46 3.75 17.44
CA LEU A 346 -4.21 4.01 16.73
C LEU A 346 -4.00 3.08 15.51
N ILE A 347 -4.90 2.10 15.29
CA ILE A 347 -4.85 1.15 14.17
C ILE A 347 -6.25 0.97 13.53
N PRO A 348 -6.91 2.04 13.01
CA PRO A 348 -8.12 1.91 12.20
C PRO A 348 -7.77 1.44 10.77
N VAL A 349 -7.12 0.28 10.66
CA VAL A 349 -6.38 -0.16 9.47
C VAL A 349 -7.28 -0.57 8.31
N SER A 350 -8.49 -1.08 8.57
CA SER A 350 -9.47 -1.39 7.54
C SER A 350 -10.05 -0.09 6.97
N ARG A 351 -10.37 0.90 7.82
CA ARG A 351 -10.70 2.25 7.33
C ARG A 351 -9.56 2.86 6.50
N TRP A 352 -8.30 2.64 6.86
CA TRP A 352 -7.16 3.06 6.02
C TRP A 352 -7.10 2.27 4.69
N ARG A 353 -7.27 0.94 4.68
CA ARG A 353 -7.33 0.13 3.45
C ARG A 353 -8.47 0.59 2.54
N ASP A 354 -9.67 0.76 3.08
CA ASP A 354 -10.85 1.31 2.40
C ASP A 354 -10.51 2.67 1.76
N ALA A 355 -10.07 3.63 2.57
CA ALA A 355 -9.84 5.00 2.11
C ALA A 355 -8.72 5.09 1.07
N PHE A 356 -7.61 4.34 1.22
CA PHE A 356 -6.53 4.34 0.23
C PHE A 356 -6.92 3.56 -1.04
N SER A 357 -7.72 2.50 -0.95
CA SER A 357 -8.28 1.81 -2.13
C SER A 357 -9.22 2.72 -2.94
N ASN A 358 -10.02 3.54 -2.25
CA ASN A 358 -10.93 4.50 -2.85
C ASN A 358 -10.21 5.73 -3.41
N ALA A 359 -9.07 6.14 -2.84
CA ALA A 359 -8.18 7.12 -3.46
C ALA A 359 -7.60 6.60 -4.79
N LEU A 360 -7.15 5.34 -4.82
CA LEU A 360 -6.63 4.71 -6.03
C LEU A 360 -7.65 4.70 -7.19
N ILE A 361 -8.90 4.36 -6.90
CA ILE A 361 -9.98 4.31 -7.91
C ILE A 361 -10.59 5.67 -8.22
N GLY A 362 -10.81 6.52 -7.23
CA GLY A 362 -11.53 7.80 -7.38
C GLY A 362 -10.65 9.02 -7.73
N ARG A 363 -9.32 8.90 -7.63
CA ARG A 363 -8.37 10.02 -7.87
C ARG A 363 -7.19 9.64 -8.75
N ILE A 364 -6.59 8.47 -8.50
CA ILE A 364 -5.29 8.14 -9.12
C ILE A 364 -5.47 7.51 -10.52
N TRP A 365 -6.46 6.62 -10.67
CA TRP A 365 -6.79 5.98 -11.94
C TRP A 365 -7.45 6.96 -12.93
N ASN A 366 -6.99 6.95 -14.19
CA ASN A 366 -7.49 7.80 -15.28
C ASN A 366 -8.91 7.46 -15.80
N GLN A 367 -9.67 6.61 -15.09
CA GLN A 367 -11.01 6.11 -15.46
C GLN A 367 -11.08 5.33 -16.79
N ASP A 368 -9.95 5.05 -17.44
CA ASP A 368 -9.89 4.20 -18.64
C ASP A 368 -9.81 2.73 -18.22
N ALA A 369 -10.87 1.97 -18.49
CA ALA A 369 -10.94 0.53 -18.22
C ALA A 369 -10.36 -0.34 -19.35
N GLN A 370 -10.04 0.24 -20.51
CA GLN A 370 -9.38 -0.45 -21.61
C GLN A 370 -7.85 -0.34 -21.50
N PHE A 371 -7.33 0.81 -21.08
CA PHE A 371 -5.90 1.10 -20.88
C PHE A 371 -5.65 1.83 -19.54
N PRO A 372 -5.77 1.15 -18.38
CA PRO A 372 -5.65 1.79 -17.06
C PRO A 372 -4.30 2.48 -16.84
N ARG A 373 -4.30 3.80 -16.65
CA ARG A 373 -3.14 4.61 -16.25
C ARG A 373 -3.37 5.21 -14.86
N PHE A 374 -2.29 5.43 -14.12
CA PHE A 374 -2.30 5.92 -12.74
C PHE A 374 -1.37 7.15 -12.64
N VAL A 375 -1.88 8.28 -12.15
CA VAL A 375 -1.04 9.50 -12.03
C VAL A 375 0.13 9.29 -11.08
N ASN A 376 1.18 10.10 -11.22
CA ASN A 376 2.40 9.94 -10.43
C ASN A 376 2.18 10.24 -8.93
N TYR A 377 1.27 11.16 -8.59
CA TYR A 377 1.06 11.65 -7.22
C TYR A 377 -0.18 11.03 -6.57
N TRP A 378 -0.08 10.64 -5.29
CA TRP A 378 -1.15 9.94 -4.59
C TRP A 378 -2.41 10.81 -4.35
N ASP A 379 -2.24 12.13 -4.27
CA ASP A 379 -3.32 13.08 -4.07
C ASP A 379 -4.32 13.18 -5.25
N GLY A 380 -3.98 12.58 -6.40
CA GLY A 380 -4.72 12.63 -7.67
C GLY A 380 -4.14 13.61 -8.70
N THR A 381 -3.06 14.33 -8.36
CA THR A 381 -2.48 15.33 -9.27
C THR A 381 -1.75 14.68 -10.45
N PRO A 382 -2.06 15.04 -11.70
CA PRO A 382 -1.21 14.74 -12.85
C PRO A 382 -0.03 15.72 -12.94
N GLY A 383 1.17 15.24 -13.25
CA GLY A 383 2.35 16.10 -13.45
C GLY A 383 3.63 15.32 -13.71
N TRP A 384 4.69 16.03 -14.10
CA TRP A 384 6.04 15.46 -14.19
C TRP A 384 6.65 15.31 -12.78
N TYR A 385 7.48 14.30 -12.58
CA TYR A 385 8.09 13.95 -11.28
C TYR A 385 9.61 13.73 -11.41
N ARG A 386 10.40 14.11 -10.41
CA ARG A 386 11.88 14.00 -10.41
C ARG A 386 12.57 14.62 -11.64
N VAL A 387 11.99 15.69 -12.17
CA VAL A 387 12.64 16.56 -13.15
C VAL A 387 13.91 17.14 -12.54
N ASP A 388 15.03 17.10 -13.26
CA ASP A 388 16.33 17.59 -12.80
C ASP A 388 16.89 16.89 -11.54
N TYR A 389 16.36 15.70 -11.19
CA TYR A 389 16.76 14.98 -9.98
C TYR A 389 18.20 14.43 -10.08
N SER A 390 19.16 15.24 -9.62
CA SER A 390 20.58 14.91 -9.48
C SER A 390 20.83 14.20 -8.15
N ASN A 391 20.79 12.86 -8.14
CA ASN A 391 20.88 12.02 -6.94
C ASN A 391 22.33 11.89 -6.39
N GLY A 392 23.03 13.03 -6.26
CA GLY A 392 24.50 13.09 -6.15
C GLY A 392 25.24 12.88 -7.48
N VAL A 393 24.52 12.54 -8.55
CA VAL A 393 25.06 12.36 -9.91
C VAL A 393 24.79 13.62 -10.74
N THR A 394 25.80 14.13 -11.43
CA THR A 394 25.74 15.36 -12.26
C THR A 394 25.05 15.18 -13.62
N SER A 395 24.41 14.03 -13.85
CA SER A 395 23.67 13.73 -15.07
C SER A 395 22.36 14.51 -15.13
N CYS A 396 22.14 15.24 -16.23
CA CYS A 396 20.84 15.82 -16.55
C CYS A 396 19.75 14.74 -16.55
N ASN A 397 18.60 15.05 -15.94
CA ASN A 397 17.45 14.16 -15.85
C ASN A 397 16.18 14.91 -16.34
N PRO A 398 15.48 14.43 -17.39
CA PRO A 398 14.26 15.09 -17.89
C PRO A 398 13.06 14.94 -16.93
N GLY A 399 13.17 14.03 -15.95
CA GLY A 399 12.06 13.60 -15.11
C GLY A 399 11.20 12.53 -15.76
N LEU A 400 10.24 12.05 -14.98
CA LEU A 400 9.24 11.06 -15.38
C LEU A 400 7.96 11.80 -15.80
N SER A 401 7.44 11.48 -16.98
CA SER A 401 6.23 12.09 -17.54
C SER A 401 4.97 11.75 -16.72
N PRO A 402 3.85 12.48 -16.90
CA PRO A 402 2.58 12.09 -16.31
C PRO A 402 2.26 10.63 -16.61
N TYR A 403 1.79 9.91 -15.58
CA TYR A 403 1.50 8.47 -15.61
C TYR A 403 2.71 7.52 -15.75
N ALA A 404 3.96 7.99 -15.86
CA ALA A 404 5.13 7.12 -16.00
C ALA A 404 5.36 6.18 -14.79
N LEU A 405 4.91 6.57 -13.59
CA LEU A 405 4.96 5.70 -12.42
C LEU A 405 3.86 4.62 -12.39
N SER A 406 2.98 4.52 -13.40
CA SER A 406 1.82 3.60 -13.41
C SER A 406 2.17 2.14 -13.13
N SER A 407 3.40 1.70 -13.43
CA SER A 407 3.91 0.36 -13.11
C SER A 407 3.90 0.04 -11.61
N SER A 408 3.93 1.06 -10.75
CA SER A 408 3.94 0.97 -9.29
C SER A 408 2.65 0.38 -8.71
N ILE A 409 1.53 0.43 -9.44
CA ILE A 409 0.26 -0.15 -8.98
C ILE A 409 0.22 -1.68 -9.15
N PRO A 410 0.40 -2.27 -10.36
CA PRO A 410 0.50 -3.72 -10.51
C PRO A 410 1.70 -4.30 -9.75
N THR A 411 2.86 -3.65 -9.75
CA THR A 411 4.04 -4.16 -9.02
C THR A 411 3.99 -3.89 -7.51
N GLY A 412 3.19 -2.93 -7.04
CA GLY A 412 3.14 -2.53 -5.63
C GLY A 412 2.35 -3.46 -4.69
N GLY A 413 1.60 -4.41 -5.25
CA GLY A 413 0.81 -5.37 -4.47
C GLY A 413 -0.67 -5.00 -4.28
N PHE A 414 -1.09 -3.81 -4.74
CA PHE A 414 -2.43 -3.24 -4.51
C PHE A 414 -3.62 -4.16 -4.87
N GLY A 415 -3.43 -5.20 -5.70
CA GLY A 415 -4.45 -6.21 -5.98
C GLY A 415 -5.02 -6.95 -4.76
N VAL A 416 -4.30 -6.96 -3.62
CA VAL A 416 -4.81 -7.51 -2.35
C VAL A 416 -5.95 -6.68 -1.75
N TRP A 417 -6.00 -5.37 -2.06
CA TRP A 417 -7.10 -4.49 -1.66
C TRP A 417 -8.39 -4.71 -2.46
N LYS A 418 -8.47 -5.76 -3.29
CA LYS A 418 -9.76 -6.23 -3.83
C LYS A 418 -10.80 -6.41 -2.72
N SER A 419 -10.37 -6.98 -1.60
CA SER A 419 -11.19 -7.23 -0.41
C SER A 419 -12.02 -6.01 0.03
N VAL A 420 -11.52 -4.80 -0.20
CA VAL A 420 -12.19 -3.52 0.09
C VAL A 420 -12.69 -2.78 -1.16
N ASN A 421 -12.10 -3.01 -2.35
CA ASN A 421 -12.55 -2.42 -3.61
C ASN A 421 -12.29 -3.34 -4.83
N ASP A 422 -13.33 -4.06 -5.28
CA ASP A 422 -13.31 -4.98 -6.42
C ASP A 422 -12.76 -4.37 -7.72
N THR A 423 -12.95 -3.06 -7.92
CA THR A 423 -12.51 -2.34 -9.14
C THR A 423 -11.01 -2.53 -9.37
N ILE A 424 -10.21 -2.57 -8.30
CA ILE A 424 -8.74 -2.74 -8.38
C ILE A 424 -8.38 -4.07 -9.05
N GLN A 425 -9.03 -5.19 -8.68
CA GLN A 425 -8.75 -6.47 -9.34
C GLN A 425 -9.20 -6.48 -10.80
N THR A 426 -10.31 -5.81 -11.15
CA THR A 426 -10.74 -5.69 -12.55
C THR A 426 -9.70 -4.97 -13.41
N LEU A 427 -9.16 -3.83 -12.93
CA LEU A 427 -8.11 -3.09 -13.63
C LEU A 427 -6.81 -3.88 -13.74
N LEU A 428 -6.40 -4.57 -12.68
CA LEU A 428 -5.19 -5.39 -12.69
C LEU A 428 -5.35 -6.65 -13.56
N ARG A 429 -6.52 -7.32 -13.56
CA ARG A 429 -6.81 -8.42 -14.50
C ARG A 429 -6.79 -7.93 -15.96
N ARG A 430 -7.28 -6.71 -16.25
CA ARG A 430 -7.14 -6.10 -17.58
C ARG A 430 -5.66 -5.92 -17.98
N ILE A 431 -4.82 -5.39 -17.09
CA ILE A 431 -3.37 -5.25 -17.33
C ILE A 431 -2.70 -6.60 -17.60
N TYR A 432 -3.08 -7.64 -16.86
CA TYR A 432 -2.62 -9.01 -17.10
C TYR A 432 -3.03 -9.51 -18.49
N TYR A 433 -4.32 -9.40 -18.87
CA TYR A 433 -4.79 -9.87 -20.16
C TYR A 433 -4.21 -9.09 -21.35
N LEU A 434 -4.00 -7.78 -21.21
CA LEU A 434 -3.28 -6.95 -22.18
C LEU A 434 -1.87 -7.50 -22.47
N ASN A 435 -1.13 -7.92 -21.44
CA ASN A 435 0.18 -8.56 -21.61
C ASN A 435 0.09 -9.93 -22.30
N LYS A 436 -1.03 -10.63 -22.19
CA LYS A 436 -1.23 -11.94 -22.82
C LYS A 436 -1.70 -11.84 -24.27
N SER A 437 -2.52 -10.85 -24.61
CA SER A 437 -2.96 -10.62 -25.98
C SER A 437 -1.83 -10.06 -26.85
N LYS A 438 -1.23 -8.94 -26.44
CA LYS A 438 -0.30 -8.12 -27.25
C LYS A 438 -0.79 -7.93 -28.70
N ALA A 439 -2.10 -7.88 -28.89
CA ALA A 439 -2.75 -8.11 -30.19
C ALA A 439 -2.73 -6.86 -31.09
N SER A 440 -2.34 -5.71 -30.54
CA SER A 440 -2.19 -4.47 -31.31
C SER A 440 -0.97 -3.65 -30.90
N SER A 441 -0.59 -2.72 -31.77
CA SER A 441 0.40 -1.68 -31.49
C SER A 441 0.02 -0.83 -30.28
N ALA A 442 -1.27 -0.49 -30.11
CA ALA A 442 -1.74 0.30 -28.96
C ALA A 442 -1.54 -0.43 -27.63
N GLU A 443 -1.90 -1.72 -27.54
CA GLU A 443 -1.63 -2.55 -26.36
C GLU A 443 -0.12 -2.64 -26.08
N THR A 444 0.69 -2.77 -27.14
CA THR A 444 2.16 -2.83 -27.04
C THR A 444 2.76 -1.52 -26.53
N SER A 445 2.36 -0.36 -27.08
CA SER A 445 2.82 0.95 -26.64
C SER A 445 2.44 1.26 -25.19
N TYR A 446 1.20 0.91 -24.80
CA TYR A 446 0.72 1.04 -23.41
C TYR A 446 1.57 0.20 -22.43
N LEU A 447 1.77 -1.09 -22.72
CA LEU A 447 2.60 -1.96 -21.90
C LEU A 447 4.06 -1.53 -21.88
N SER A 448 4.56 -0.93 -22.97
CA SER A 448 5.92 -0.38 -23.04
C SER A 448 6.08 0.81 -22.10
N ALA A 449 5.13 1.74 -22.09
CA ALA A 449 5.13 2.90 -21.19
C ALA A 449 5.08 2.48 -19.70
N MET A 450 4.42 1.36 -19.38
CA MET A 450 4.40 0.78 -18.04
C MET A 450 5.60 -0.15 -17.72
N SER A 451 6.53 -0.38 -18.64
CA SER A 451 7.58 -1.42 -18.48
C SER A 451 7.03 -2.83 -18.18
N LEU A 452 5.82 -3.15 -18.65
CA LEU A 452 5.11 -4.41 -18.43
C LEU A 452 5.05 -5.30 -19.67
N LEU A 453 5.88 -5.07 -20.68
CA LEU A 453 5.91 -5.90 -21.90
C LEU A 453 6.31 -7.38 -21.67
N ASN A 454 7.00 -7.69 -20.57
CA ASN A 454 7.52 -9.03 -20.33
C ASN A 454 7.39 -9.45 -18.85
N PHE A 455 6.55 -10.44 -18.57
CA PHE A 455 6.42 -11.02 -17.22
C PHE A 455 7.54 -12.01 -16.86
N ASN A 456 8.42 -12.39 -17.80
CA ASN A 456 9.65 -13.13 -17.50
C ASN A 456 10.75 -12.17 -16.96
N THR A 457 10.35 -11.24 -16.10
CA THR A 457 11.17 -10.20 -15.48
C THR A 457 10.70 -9.95 -14.05
N LEU A 458 11.46 -9.15 -13.29
CA LEU A 458 11.12 -8.75 -11.92
C LEU A 458 9.71 -8.16 -11.81
N ASN A 459 9.25 -7.40 -12.81
CA ASN A 459 7.91 -6.82 -12.80
C ASN A 459 6.82 -7.91 -12.83
N GLY A 460 7.06 -9.06 -13.48
CA GLY A 460 6.15 -10.20 -13.42
C GLY A 460 6.18 -10.92 -12.07
N LEU A 461 7.37 -11.09 -11.47
CA LEU A 461 7.53 -11.64 -10.12
C LEU A 461 6.78 -10.80 -9.07
N MET A 462 6.83 -9.47 -9.20
CA MET A 462 6.09 -8.55 -8.33
C MET A 462 4.59 -8.56 -8.61
N PHE A 463 4.19 -8.56 -9.89
CA PHE A 463 2.79 -8.37 -10.27
C PHE A 463 1.92 -9.62 -10.11
N LEU A 464 2.33 -10.77 -10.66
CA LEU A 464 1.49 -11.97 -10.71
C LEU A 464 0.98 -12.43 -9.33
N PRO A 465 1.77 -12.40 -8.24
CA PRO A 465 1.28 -12.76 -6.91
C PRO A 465 0.17 -11.84 -6.37
N SER A 466 0.09 -10.58 -6.81
CA SER A 466 -0.96 -9.65 -6.38
C SER A 466 -2.36 -10.00 -6.93
N LEU A 467 -2.42 -10.79 -8.00
CA LEU A 467 -3.65 -11.25 -8.63
C LEU A 467 -4.23 -12.51 -7.96
N VAL A 468 -3.40 -13.24 -7.20
CA VAL A 468 -3.69 -14.62 -6.76
C VAL A 468 -4.28 -14.67 -5.36
N GLY A 469 -5.22 -15.60 -5.15
CA GLY A 469 -5.70 -16.00 -3.83
C GLY A 469 -6.69 -15.03 -3.16
N VAL A 470 -6.89 -13.83 -3.71
CA VAL A 470 -7.71 -12.73 -3.14
C VAL A 470 -9.24 -13.02 -3.08
N ASN A 471 -9.66 -14.27 -3.32
CA ASN A 471 -11.03 -14.77 -3.21
C ASN A 471 -11.14 -16.07 -2.38
N ASN A 472 -10.02 -16.68 -1.93
CA ASN A 472 -9.93 -18.13 -1.74
C ASN A 472 -10.37 -18.65 -0.35
N CYS A 473 -11.53 -18.19 0.10
CA CYS A 473 -12.02 -18.38 1.47
C CYS A 473 -12.57 -19.76 1.80
N SER A 474 -12.68 -20.64 0.80
CA SER A 474 -13.09 -22.04 0.94
C SER A 474 -11.94 -23.00 1.31
N HIS A 475 -10.69 -22.54 1.28
CA HIS A 475 -9.52 -23.45 1.31
C HIS A 475 -8.39 -23.05 2.28
N ALA A 476 -8.48 -21.90 2.95
CA ALA A 476 -7.60 -21.62 4.08
C ALA A 476 -8.07 -22.44 5.30
N GLY A 477 -7.30 -23.45 5.71
CA GLY A 477 -7.50 -24.19 6.98
C GLY A 477 -7.19 -23.36 8.24
N VAL A 478 -7.09 -22.05 8.08
CA VAL A 478 -6.84 -21.00 9.07
C VAL A 478 -7.82 -19.89 8.73
N SER A 479 -8.54 -19.34 9.71
CA SER A 479 -9.52 -18.27 9.49
C SER A 479 -8.83 -16.95 9.14
N LEU A 480 -8.43 -16.79 7.88
CA LEU A 480 -7.83 -15.55 7.36
C LEU A 480 -8.80 -14.37 7.60
N PRO A 481 -8.34 -13.25 8.21
CA PRO A 481 -9.20 -12.09 8.44
C PRO A 481 -9.84 -11.53 7.16
N GLU A 482 -9.18 -11.64 6.00
CA GLU A 482 -9.75 -11.26 4.69
C GLU A 482 -10.97 -12.12 4.28
N CYS A 483 -11.04 -13.35 4.76
CA CYS A 483 -12.17 -14.25 4.52
C CYS A 483 -13.28 -14.11 5.57
N ASN A 484 -12.96 -13.43 6.66
CA ASN A 484 -13.90 -12.86 7.60
C ASN A 484 -14.07 -11.33 7.36
N LEU A 485 -13.84 -10.76 6.17
CA LEU A 485 -13.98 -9.29 6.01
C LEU A 485 -15.43 -8.78 6.17
N ALA A 486 -16.42 -9.69 6.06
CA ALA A 486 -17.80 -9.44 6.44
C ALA A 486 -18.06 -9.60 7.97
N THR A 487 -16.99 -9.66 8.76
CA THR A 487 -16.96 -9.67 10.23
C THR A 487 -16.33 -8.39 10.74
N CYS A 488 -16.89 -7.83 11.80
CA CYS A 488 -16.52 -6.51 12.31
C CYS A 488 -15.23 -6.57 13.14
N LEU A 489 -14.09 -6.64 12.45
CA LEU A 489 -12.78 -6.90 13.05
C LEU A 489 -12.15 -5.70 13.79
N GLU A 490 -12.76 -4.50 13.74
CA GLU A 490 -12.15 -3.26 14.29
C GLU A 490 -12.86 -2.68 15.52
N TYR A 491 -14.09 -3.09 15.80
CA TYR A 491 -14.90 -2.56 16.91
C TYR A 491 -14.77 -3.47 18.12
N ALA A 492 -14.52 -2.91 19.30
CA ALA A 492 -14.58 -3.69 20.52
C ALA A 492 -16.01 -4.23 20.73
N PRO A 493 -16.19 -5.39 21.39
CA PRO A 493 -17.50 -5.81 21.84
C PRO A 493 -18.14 -4.67 22.67
N ASN A 494 -19.36 -4.28 22.30
CA ASN A 494 -20.12 -3.12 22.79
C ASN A 494 -19.74 -1.73 22.21
N GLU A 495 -18.97 -1.63 21.11
CA GLU A 495 -18.86 -0.40 20.30
C GLU A 495 -19.79 -0.42 19.07
N LEU A 496 -20.36 0.73 18.71
CA LEU A 496 -21.27 0.85 17.58
C LEU A 496 -20.52 0.72 16.26
N SER A 497 -20.95 -0.22 15.42
CA SER A 497 -20.27 -0.52 14.16
C SER A 497 -21.03 0.02 12.94
N PRO A 498 -20.37 0.69 11.98
CA PRO A 498 -20.93 1.00 10.67
C PRO A 498 -21.36 -0.25 9.88
N SER A 499 -20.71 -1.39 10.11
CA SER A 499 -21.12 -2.70 9.56
C SER A 499 -22.51 -3.15 10.08
N CYS A 500 -22.90 -2.63 11.25
CA CYS A 500 -24.23 -2.74 11.85
C CYS A 500 -24.99 -1.40 11.75
N SER A 501 -24.79 -0.65 10.65
CA SER A 501 -25.47 0.61 10.33
C SER A 501 -25.36 1.73 11.38
N ASN A 502 -24.38 1.67 12.29
CA ASN A 502 -24.29 2.48 13.52
C ASN A 502 -25.47 2.30 14.50
N HIS A 503 -26.31 1.30 14.28
CA HIS A 503 -27.50 0.98 15.06
C HIS A 503 -27.37 -0.36 15.80
N GLY A 504 -26.16 -0.91 15.90
CA GLY A 504 -25.89 -2.15 16.61
C GLY A 504 -24.43 -2.34 16.98
N TYR A 505 -24.23 -3.19 17.97
CA TYR A 505 -22.95 -3.78 18.31
C TYR A 505 -22.73 -5.01 17.42
N CYS A 506 -21.50 -5.28 17.01
CA CYS A 506 -21.21 -6.48 16.23
C CYS A 506 -20.70 -7.61 17.11
N MET A 507 -21.20 -8.83 16.87
CA MET A 507 -20.95 -10.03 17.68
C MET A 507 -20.04 -11.04 16.98
N GLY A 508 -19.61 -10.75 15.75
CA GLY A 508 -18.81 -11.63 14.91
C GLY A 508 -19.60 -12.29 13.76
N GLY A 509 -18.93 -12.68 12.67
CA GLY A 509 -19.51 -13.50 11.60
C GLY A 509 -20.77 -12.93 10.92
N ASN A 510 -20.76 -11.68 10.45
CA ASN A 510 -21.95 -10.90 10.03
C ASN A 510 -23.05 -10.69 11.09
N SER A 511 -22.93 -11.21 12.32
CA SER A 511 -23.98 -11.10 13.34
C SER A 511 -23.93 -9.75 14.06
N CYS A 512 -25.00 -8.98 13.95
CA CYS A 512 -25.18 -7.71 14.66
C CYS A 512 -26.20 -7.86 15.80
N GLN A 513 -25.82 -7.48 17.02
CA GLN A 513 -26.74 -7.24 18.13
C GLN A 513 -27.24 -5.79 18.05
N CYS A 514 -28.45 -5.61 17.54
CA CYS A 514 -29.01 -4.28 17.35
C CYS A 514 -29.33 -3.57 18.66
N LEU A 515 -29.17 -2.24 18.62
CA LEU A 515 -29.68 -1.35 19.65
C LEU A 515 -31.19 -1.49 19.77
N LYS A 516 -31.71 -1.19 20.96
CA LYS A 516 -33.16 -1.13 21.17
C LYS A 516 -33.80 -0.13 20.22
N GLY A 517 -34.77 -0.58 19.43
CA GLY A 517 -35.39 0.21 18.36
C GLY A 517 -34.85 -0.08 16.97
N PHE A 518 -33.95 -1.07 16.80
CA PHE A 518 -33.44 -1.51 15.50
C PHE A 518 -33.42 -3.04 15.33
N THR A 519 -33.44 -3.49 14.08
CA THR A 519 -33.45 -4.90 13.64
C THR A 519 -32.98 -4.99 12.17
N GLY A 520 -33.00 -6.19 11.58
CA GLY A 520 -32.30 -6.50 10.33
C GLY A 520 -30.90 -7.08 10.59
N SER A 521 -30.28 -7.70 9.59
CA SER A 521 -29.00 -8.42 9.77
C SER A 521 -27.81 -7.46 9.97
N ARG A 522 -27.99 -6.19 9.63
CA ARG A 522 -27.04 -5.08 9.86
C ARG A 522 -27.69 -3.92 10.61
N CYS A 523 -28.75 -4.18 11.38
CA CYS A 523 -29.50 -3.16 12.14
C CYS A 523 -30.00 -1.97 11.29
N GLU A 524 -30.26 -2.24 10.02
CA GLU A 524 -30.67 -1.28 9.00
C GLU A 524 -32.16 -0.90 9.07
N LEU A 525 -32.96 -1.63 9.84
CA LEU A 525 -34.41 -1.45 9.99
C LEU A 525 -34.76 -0.93 11.39
N ALA A 526 -35.72 -0.01 11.49
CA ALA A 526 -36.26 0.41 12.79
C ALA A 526 -37.25 -0.62 13.35
N ALA A 527 -37.02 -1.10 14.57
CA ALA A 527 -37.89 -2.01 15.29
C ALA A 527 -39.00 -1.25 16.05
N GLN A 528 -40.23 -1.75 15.98
CA GLN A 528 -41.38 -1.15 16.67
C GLN A 528 -41.20 -1.21 18.21
N PRO A 529 -41.59 -0.16 18.95
CA PRO A 529 -41.18 0.01 20.35
C PRO A 529 -41.92 -0.90 21.33
N SER A 530 -41.15 -1.61 22.16
CA SER A 530 -41.63 -2.27 23.39
C SER A 530 -41.01 -1.63 24.65
N SER A 531 -41.77 -1.54 25.74
CA SER A 531 -41.35 -1.00 27.06
C SER A 531 -40.30 -1.92 27.72
N ALA A 532 -39.06 -1.50 28.03
CA ALA A 532 -38.61 -0.60 29.14
C ALA A 532 -38.34 -1.41 30.45
N ALA A 533 -37.34 -1.13 31.31
CA ALA A 533 -36.37 -0.02 31.36
C ALA A 533 -34.87 -0.44 31.60
N PRO A 534 -34.14 -0.12 32.70
CA PRO A 534 -32.93 0.73 32.59
C PRO A 534 -31.59 0.15 33.14
N VAL A 535 -30.52 0.96 33.09
CA VAL A 535 -29.11 0.64 33.41
C VAL A 535 -28.56 1.54 34.54
N VAL A 536 -27.50 1.10 35.24
CA VAL A 536 -26.78 1.84 36.31
C VAL A 536 -25.27 1.99 35.98
N SER A 537 -24.60 2.99 36.54
CA SER A 537 -23.31 3.57 36.09
C SER A 537 -22.03 3.07 36.79
N LYS A 538 -20.86 3.39 36.18
CA LYS A 538 -19.49 3.26 36.73
C LYS A 538 -19.01 4.56 37.40
N ASN A 539 -17.90 4.49 38.13
CA ASN A 539 -17.01 5.61 38.51
C ASN A 539 -15.53 5.28 38.18
N GLU A 540 -14.66 6.30 38.11
CA GLU A 540 -13.20 6.24 37.89
C GLU A 540 -12.46 7.17 38.87
N GLU A 541 -11.15 6.94 39.12
CA GLU A 541 -10.12 7.86 39.68
C GLU A 541 -8.75 7.09 39.73
N SER A 542 -7.52 7.64 39.78
CA SER A 542 -6.94 8.97 39.45
C SER A 542 -5.38 8.87 39.36
N MET A 543 -4.67 9.89 38.84
CA MET A 543 -3.19 9.88 38.62
C MET A 543 -2.35 10.65 39.65
N LYS A 544 -1.06 10.28 39.84
CA LYS A 544 0.15 11.11 40.14
C LYS A 544 1.38 10.22 40.46
N SER A 545 2.66 10.64 40.45
CA SER A 545 3.46 11.61 39.63
C SER A 545 4.93 11.70 40.15
N ARG A 546 5.95 11.85 39.27
CA ARG A 546 7.19 12.71 39.37
C ARG A 546 8.55 12.12 38.94
N ASN A 547 9.16 12.85 37.99
CA ASN A 547 10.56 13.20 37.67
C ASN A 547 11.75 12.63 38.49
N ALA A 548 12.85 12.32 37.75
CA ALA A 548 14.18 12.97 37.91
C ALA A 548 15.05 12.75 36.64
N THR A 549 16.08 13.58 36.41
CA THR A 549 16.97 13.55 35.22
C THR A 549 18.45 13.74 35.58
N VAL A 550 19.35 13.08 34.83
CA VAL A 550 20.82 13.29 34.88
C VAL A 550 21.37 13.34 33.45
N SER A 551 22.48 14.05 33.23
CA SER A 551 23.08 14.33 31.92
C SER A 551 24.59 14.05 31.93
N VAL A 552 25.13 13.50 30.83
CA VAL A 552 26.57 13.38 30.57
C VAL A 552 26.84 13.67 29.08
N ASN A 553 27.87 14.48 28.80
CA ASN A 553 28.33 14.78 27.44
C ASN A 553 29.52 13.89 27.04
N GLY A 554 29.61 13.55 25.76
CA GLY A 554 30.78 12.94 25.13
C GLY A 554 30.68 13.04 23.62
N ALA A 555 31.76 13.45 22.95
CA ALA A 555 31.81 13.64 21.50
C ALA A 555 33.12 13.08 20.95
N GLU A 556 33.04 12.27 19.88
CA GLU A 556 34.23 11.86 19.13
C GLU A 556 33.89 11.43 17.68
N HIS A 557 34.91 11.02 16.91
CA HIS A 557 34.95 11.27 15.47
C HIS A 557 34.47 10.13 14.55
N GLY A 558 33.71 10.52 13.51
CA GLY A 558 34.18 10.35 12.14
C GLY A 558 34.40 8.93 11.58
N CYS A 559 33.36 8.10 11.53
CA CYS A 559 33.31 6.94 10.62
C CYS A 559 32.17 7.12 9.60
N LYS A 560 32.37 6.72 8.33
CA LYS A 560 31.40 7.00 7.25
C LYS A 560 30.03 6.34 7.51
N ARG A 561 28.99 7.14 7.35
CA ARG A 561 27.59 6.82 7.67
C ARG A 561 26.99 5.89 6.61
N LEU A 562 26.65 4.66 7.00
CA LEU A 562 25.69 3.84 6.25
C LEU A 562 24.29 4.37 6.58
N GLU A 563 23.57 4.82 5.55
CA GLU A 563 22.22 5.36 5.71
C GLU A 563 21.19 4.28 6.09
N LEU A 564 20.15 4.71 6.82
CA LEU A 564 19.32 3.82 7.63
C LEU A 564 18.20 3.01 6.93
N PRO A 565 17.74 3.27 5.68
CA PRO A 565 16.61 2.52 5.09
C PRO A 565 16.89 1.03 4.82
N TYR A 566 18.13 0.68 4.46
CA TYR A 566 18.41 -0.57 3.73
C TYR A 566 18.34 -1.85 4.58
N ILE A 567 18.50 -1.72 5.90
CA ILE A 567 18.47 -2.84 6.86
C ILE A 567 17.04 -3.39 7.03
N LEU A 568 16.02 -2.52 6.92
CA LEU A 568 14.62 -2.88 7.16
C LEU A 568 14.05 -3.86 6.13
N GLY A 569 14.60 -3.87 4.91
CA GLY A 569 13.98 -4.59 3.81
C GLY A 569 14.08 -6.11 3.92
N LEU A 570 15.29 -6.61 4.18
CA LEU A 570 15.52 -8.03 4.42
C LEU A 570 14.72 -8.53 5.63
N ILE A 571 14.76 -7.75 6.71
CA ILE A 571 14.01 -7.99 7.95
C ILE A 571 12.54 -8.23 7.66
N PHE A 572 11.88 -7.34 6.88
CA PHE A 572 10.47 -7.50 6.58
C PHE A 572 10.15 -8.83 5.88
N VAL A 573 10.79 -9.15 4.75
CA VAL A 573 10.48 -10.40 4.02
C VAL A 573 10.66 -11.59 4.94
N VAL A 574 11.76 -11.63 5.68
CA VAL A 574 12.09 -12.77 6.55
C VAL A 574 11.13 -12.88 7.72
N LEU A 575 10.63 -11.77 8.28
CA LEU A 575 9.57 -11.81 9.27
C LEU A 575 8.23 -12.32 8.70
N ILE A 576 7.83 -11.97 7.46
CA ILE A 576 6.64 -12.61 6.87
C ILE A 576 6.91 -14.11 6.62
N LEU A 577 8.09 -14.50 6.13
CA LEU A 577 8.45 -15.91 5.94
C LEU A 577 8.27 -16.70 7.26
N ILE A 578 8.67 -16.11 8.38
CA ILE A 578 8.52 -16.69 9.72
C ILE A 578 7.04 -16.70 10.16
N ASN A 579 6.31 -15.59 9.99
CA ASN A 579 4.88 -15.49 10.29
C ASN A 579 3.99 -16.35 9.35
N VAL A 580 4.58 -17.04 8.36
CA VAL A 580 3.91 -18.06 7.52
C VAL A 580 4.42 -19.49 7.81
N LEU A 581 5.62 -19.63 8.40
CA LEU A 581 6.18 -20.94 8.81
C LEU A 581 5.81 -21.35 10.24
N CYS A 582 5.47 -20.39 11.11
CA CYS A 582 5.06 -20.56 12.50
C CYS A 582 3.56 -20.30 12.68
#